data_AF-A0A2W5QK88-F1
#
_entry.id   AF-A0A2W5QK88-F1
#
_cell.length_a   1.000
_cell.length_b   1.000
_cell.length_c   1.000
_cell.angle_alpha   90.00
_cell.angle_beta   90.00
_cell.angle_gamma   90.00
#
_symmetry.space_group_name_H-M   'P 1'
#
loop_
_entity.id
_entity.type
_entity.pdbx_description
1 polymer ?
#
loop_
_entity_poly.entity_id
_entity_poly.type
_entity_poly.pdbx_seq_one_letter_code
_entity_poly.pdbx_strand_id
1 'polypeptide(L)'
;MLVVAALGLLSPELVLAGSPFATGAQATQQQLTSILTPIAAVAVMVTGAMAWFGRLSWWWMVAVVIGTVLVFGGPQIVSWIRGMFGV
;
A
#
# COMPACT_ATOMS: atom_id res chain seq x y z
N MET A 1 -10.92 -38.78 -0.94
CA MET A 1 -11.63 -37.69 -1.63
C MET A 1 -12.38 -36.78 -0.65
N LEU A 2 -13.34 -37.29 0.14
CA LEU A 2 -14.08 -36.48 1.13
C LEU A 2 -13.20 -35.86 2.25
N VAL A 3 -12.19 -36.59 2.74
CA VAL A 3 -11.28 -36.10 3.80
C VAL A 3 -10.37 -34.95 3.33
N VAL A 4 -9.94 -34.99 2.06
CA VAL A 4 -9.12 -33.91 1.45
C VAL A 4 -9.95 -32.65 1.25
N ALA A 5 -11.21 -32.79 0.83
CA ALA A 5 -12.16 -31.68 0.73
C ALA A 5 -12.49 -31.07 2.10
N ALA A 6 -12.62 -31.89 3.14
CA ALA A 6 -12.84 -31.43 4.52
C ALA A 6 -11.62 -30.67 5.09
N LEU A 7 -10.40 -31.08 4.76
CA LEU A 7 -9.18 -30.37 5.13
C LEU A 7 -9.01 -29.05 4.36
N GLY A 8 -9.46 -28.98 3.10
CA GLY A 8 -9.47 -27.74 2.30
C GLY A 8 -10.44 -26.66 2.81
N LEU A 9 -11.49 -27.03 3.56
CA LEU A 9 -12.39 -26.07 4.21
C LEU A 9 -11.72 -25.30 5.36
N LEU A 10 -10.62 -25.82 5.92
CA LEU A 10 -9.83 -25.19 6.97
C LEU A 10 -8.70 -24.31 6.42
N SER A 11 -8.41 -24.41 5.12
CA SER A 11 -7.39 -23.67 4.38
C SER A 11 -8.03 -22.92 3.20
N PRO A 12 -8.61 -21.72 3.44
CA PRO A 12 -9.28 -20.95 2.38
C PRO A 12 -8.38 -20.68 1.17
N GLU A 13 -7.06 -20.72 1.34
CA GLU A 13 -6.06 -20.62 0.28
C GLU A 13 -6.01 -21.82 -0.70
N LEU A 14 -6.46 -23.01 -0.32
CA LEU A 14 -6.46 -24.20 -1.20
C LEU A 14 -7.75 -24.33 -2.02
N VAL A 15 -8.85 -23.76 -1.54
CA VAL A 15 -10.17 -23.80 -2.21
C VAL A 15 -10.36 -22.61 -3.15
N LEU A 16 -9.71 -21.47 -2.87
CA LEU A 16 -9.72 -20.30 -3.74
C LEU A 16 -8.54 -20.36 -4.71
N ALA A 17 -8.73 -21.03 -5.86
CA ALA A 17 -7.83 -20.85 -6.99
C ALA A 17 -7.69 -19.32 -7.22
N GLY A 18 -6.47 -18.79 -7.02
CA GLY A 18 -6.20 -17.36 -7.07
C GLY A 18 -6.78 -16.74 -8.34
N SER A 19 -7.35 -15.54 -8.23
CA SER A 19 -8.03 -14.94 -9.38
C SER A 19 -7.05 -14.82 -10.56
N PRO A 20 -7.50 -15.06 -11.80
CA PRO A 20 -6.63 -14.96 -12.98
C PRO A 20 -6.09 -13.53 -13.19
N PHE A 21 -6.66 -12.55 -12.50
CA PHE A 21 -6.21 -11.15 -12.51
C PHE A 21 -5.25 -10.81 -11.38
N ALA A 22 -5.04 -11.69 -10.40
CA ALA A 22 -4.17 -11.40 -9.25
C ALA A 22 -2.75 -11.06 -9.71
N THR A 23 -2.17 -11.87 -10.61
CA THR A 23 -0.82 -11.62 -11.13
C THR A 23 -0.71 -10.29 -11.86
N GLY A 24 -1.69 -9.98 -12.73
CA GLY A 24 -1.73 -8.72 -13.47
C GLY A 24 -1.91 -7.51 -12.55
N ALA A 25 -2.84 -7.58 -11.60
CA ALA A 25 -3.10 -6.53 -10.64
C ALA A 25 -1.87 -6.25 -9.74
N GLN A 26 -1.17 -7.30 -9.30
CA GLN A 26 0.06 -7.15 -8.51
C GLN A 26 1.19 -6.53 -9.34
N ALA A 27 1.34 -6.93 -10.61
CA ALA A 27 2.35 -6.35 -11.51
C ALA A 27 2.09 -4.85 -11.73
N THR A 28 0.84 -4.47 -12.01
CA THR A 28 0.48 -3.04 -12.17
C THR A 28 0.66 -2.27 -10.87
N GLN A 29 0.31 -2.84 -9.71
CA GLN A 29 0.53 -2.20 -8.41
C GLN A 29 2.02 -1.96 -8.14
N GLN A 30 2.90 -2.93 -8.43
CA GLN A 30 4.35 -2.76 -8.29
C GLN A 30 4.89 -1.67 -9.22
N GLN A 31 4.40 -1.61 -10.46
CA GLN A 31 4.79 -0.56 -11.40
C GLN A 31 4.30 0.83 -10.97
N LEU A 32 3.07 0.94 -10.47
CA LEU A 32 2.54 2.21 -9.99
C LEU A 32 3.29 2.68 -8.74
N THR A 33 3.48 1.80 -7.76
CA THR A 33 4.20 2.15 -6.53
C THR A 33 5.66 2.52 -6.80
N SER A 34 6.36 1.87 -7.74
CA SER A 34 7.74 2.22 -8.08
C SER A 34 7.87 3.62 -8.69
N ILE A 35 6.88 4.03 -9.50
CA ILE A 35 6.84 5.37 -10.10
C ILE A 35 6.36 6.42 -9.08
N LEU A 36 5.35 6.10 -8.28
CA LEU A 36 4.71 7.07 -7.38
C LEU A 36 5.47 7.30 -6.08
N THR A 37 6.23 6.32 -5.57
CA THR A 37 7.00 6.45 -4.32
C THR A 37 7.94 7.67 -4.32
N PRO A 38 8.79 7.89 -5.35
CA PRO A 38 9.65 9.08 -5.37
C PRO A 38 8.85 10.38 -5.46
N ILE A 39 7.73 10.39 -6.19
CA ILE A 39 6.86 11.56 -6.32
C ILE A 39 6.23 11.92 -4.97
N ALA A 40 5.75 10.92 -4.22
CA ALA A 40 5.19 11.10 -2.90
C ALA A 40 6.23 11.63 -1.91
N ALA A 41 7.47 11.13 -1.97
CA ALA A 41 8.57 11.64 -1.15
C ALA A 41 8.83 13.13 -1.41
N VAL A 42 8.88 13.55 -2.68
CA VAL A 42 9.04 14.97 -3.03
C VAL A 42 7.85 15.81 -2.56
N ALA A 43 6.62 15.33 -2.73
CA ALA A 43 5.42 16.02 -2.27
C ALA A 43 5.45 16.27 -0.75
N VAL A 44 5.86 15.26 0.04
CA VAL A 44 6.03 15.38 1.50
C VAL A 44 7.15 16.38 1.86
N MET A 45 8.27 16.38 1.14
CA MET A 45 9.34 17.36 1.37
C MET A 45 8.86 18.79 1.10
N VAL A 46 8.11 19.00 0.02
CA VAL A 46 7.58 20.32 -0.35
C VAL A 46 6.53 20.79 0.66
N THR A 47 5.62 19.91 1.12
CA THR A 47 4.63 20.28 2.14
C THR A 47 5.29 20.58 3.48
N GLY A 48 6.34 19.85 3.86
CA GLY A 48 7.17 20.15 5.04
C GLY A 48 7.86 21.52 4.94
N ALA A 49 8.45 21.84 3.78
CA ALA A 49 9.07 23.14 3.55
C ALA A 49 8.04 24.28 3.64
N MET A 50 6.85 24.12 3.06
CA MET A 50 5.76 25.11 3.15
C MET A 50 5.23 25.28 4.58
N ALA A 51 5.26 24.21 5.39
CA ALA A 51 4.85 24.27 6.79
C ALA A 51 5.78 25.17 7.63
N TRP A 52 7.09 25.22 7.34
CA TRP A 52 8.04 26.12 8.03
C TRP A 52 7.70 27.59 7.84
N PHE A 53 7.17 27.97 6.68
CA PHE A 53 6.76 29.34 6.42
C PHE A 53 5.40 29.69 7.05
N GLY A 54 4.78 28.77 7.81
CA GLY A 54 3.47 28.97 8.45
C GLY A 54 2.34 29.16 7.43
N ARG A 55 2.56 28.82 6.16
CA ARG A 55 1.62 29.06 5.06
C ARG A 55 0.73 27.86 4.74
N LEU A 56 0.88 26.75 5.47
CA LEU A 56 0.13 25.53 5.24
C LEU A 56 -0.93 25.32 6.33
N SER A 57 -2.20 25.27 5.92
CA SER A 57 -3.29 24.87 6.83
C SER A 57 -3.12 23.41 7.25
N TRP A 58 -3.49 23.11 8.50
CA TRP A 58 -3.49 21.76 9.05
C TRP A 58 -4.28 20.76 8.19
N TRP A 59 -5.36 21.22 7.55
CA TRP A 59 -6.17 20.39 6.66
C TRP A 59 -5.42 19.89 5.43
N TRP A 60 -4.41 20.62 4.96
CA TRP A 60 -3.57 20.16 3.84
C TRP A 60 -2.70 18.97 4.24
N MET A 61 -2.20 18.93 5.48
CA MET A 61 -1.44 17.77 5.96
C MET A 61 -2.32 16.52 6.07
N VAL A 62 -3.56 16.67 6.53
CA VAL A 62 -4.53 15.57 6.55
C VAL A 62 -4.79 15.05 5.13
N ALA A 63 -4.96 15.94 4.15
CA ALA A 63 -5.14 15.55 2.75
C ALA A 63 -3.94 14.80 2.19
N VAL A 64 -2.71 15.21 2.52
CA VAL A 64 -1.47 14.51 2.10
C VAL A 64 -1.40 13.11 2.70
N VAL A 65 -1.74 12.94 3.98
CA VAL A 65 -1.75 11.62 4.64
C VAL A 65 -2.80 10.71 4.01
N ILE A 66 -4.04 11.18 3.87
CA ILE A 66 -5.12 10.38 3.26
C ILE A 66 -4.79 10.03 1.81
N GLY A 67 -4.29 10.98 1.02
CA GLY A 67 -3.88 10.75 -0.36
C GLY A 67 -2.79 9.67 -0.47
N THR A 68 -1.79 9.71 0.43
CA THR A 68 -0.73 8.68 0.47
C THR A 68 -1.33 7.31 0.76
N VAL A 69 -2.23 7.20 1.74
CA VAL A 69 -2.85 5.91 2.08
C VAL A 69 -3.67 5.35 0.92
N LEU A 70 -4.42 6.20 0.21
CA LEU A 70 -5.24 5.80 -0.93
C LEU A 70 -4.40 5.39 -2.16
N VAL A 71 -3.25 6.03 -2.39
CA VAL A 71 -2.39 5.74 -3.54
C VAL A 71 -1.61 4.43 -3.37
N PHE A 72 -1.04 4.22 -2.19
CA PHE A 72 -0.10 3.11 -1.98
C PHE A 72 -0.77 1.83 -1.47
N GLY A 73 -1.92 1.95 -0.81
CA GLY A 73 -2.69 0.83 -0.29
C GLY A 73 -2.00 0.08 0.87
N GLY A 74 -2.70 -0.91 1.41
CA GLY A 74 -2.26 -1.65 2.60
C GLY A 74 -0.91 -2.35 2.48
N PRO A 75 -0.65 -3.17 1.44
CA PRO A 75 0.59 -3.94 1.33
C PRO A 75 1.86 -3.10 1.36
N GLN A 76 1.87 -1.97 0.65
CA GLN A 76 3.01 -1.06 0.59
C GLN A 76 3.27 -0.39 1.94
N ILE A 77 2.22 0.08 2.62
CA ILE A 77 2.34 0.72 3.93
C ILE A 77 2.91 -0.27 4.96
N VAL A 78 2.42 -1.51 4.97
CA VAL A 78 2.91 -2.55 5.88
C VAL A 78 4.37 -2.90 5.56
N SER A 79 4.78 -2.85 4.29
CA SER A 79 6.19 -3.03 3.89
C SER A 79 7.08 -1.92 4.46
N TRP A 80 6.65 -0.65 4.38
CA TRP A 80 7.42 0.46 4.96
C TRP A 80 7.54 0.37 6.48
N ILE A 81 6.44 0.08 7.17
CA ILE A 81 6.44 -0.10 8.62
C ILE A 81 7.44 -1.20 9.00
N ARG A 82 7.37 -2.34 8.32
CA ARG A 82 8.29 -3.47 8.49
C ARG A 82 9.75 -3.05 8.24
N GLY A 83 10.02 -2.34 7.16
CA GLY A 83 11.33 -1.77 6.85
C GLY A 83 11.86 -0.81 7.92
N MET A 84 11.01 0.01 8.54
CA MET A 84 11.39 0.90 9.65
C MET A 84 11.83 0.12 10.90
N PHE A 85 11.25 -1.06 11.11
CA PHE A 85 11.59 -1.95 12.22
C PHE A 85 12.63 -3.03 11.85
N GLY A 86 13.08 -3.08 10.60
CA GLY A 86 14.06 -4.05 10.11
C GLY A 86 13.56 -5.50 10.07
N VAL A 87 12.23 -5.71 9.99
CA VAL A 87 11.57 -7.03 9.99
C VAL A 87 10.84 -7.33 8.68
#